data_AF-A0A1Q3U9X9-F1
#
_entry.id   AF-A0A1Q3U9X9-F1
#
_cell.length_a   1.000
_cell.length_b   1.000
_cell.length_c   1.000
_cell.angle_alpha   90.00
_cell.angle_beta   90.00
_cell.angle_gamma   90.00
#
_symmetry.space_group_name_H-M   'P 1'
#
loop_
_entity.id
_entity.type
_entity.pdbx_description
1 polymer ?
#
loop_
_entity_poly.entity_id
_entity_poly.type
_entity_poly.pdbx_seq_one_letter_code
_entity_poly.pdbx_strand_id
1 'polypeptide(L)'
;MRVIGSLSKVYNFKGLYRSRVFKNSTVDTATLQSYTGKYEISPGRILSITREKAQLYAQATGQGKVPLFAEEQNKFYLKVAPVELEFVKNDKGEIILCRIYQNGILDAKRVE
;
A
#
# COMPACT_ATOMS: atom_id res chain seq x y z
N MET A 1 32.37 -8.88 -14.71
CA MET A 1 32.32 -7.95 -13.55
C MET A 1 31.05 -7.12 -13.65
N ARG A 2 30.40 -6.87 -12.49
CA ARG A 2 29.33 -5.89 -12.15
C ARG A 2 29.00 -4.86 -13.23
N VAL A 3 27.73 -4.49 -13.45
CA VAL A 3 26.97 -3.57 -12.55
C VAL A 3 25.48 -3.90 -12.54
N ILE A 4 24.96 -4.30 -11.38
CA ILE A 4 23.52 -4.25 -11.08
C ILE A 4 23.25 -2.79 -10.72
N GLY A 5 22.41 -2.12 -11.51
CA GLY A 5 22.08 -0.71 -11.33
C GLY A 5 21.48 -0.46 -9.95
N SER A 6 22.31 0.04 -9.04
CA SER A 6 21.95 0.47 -7.70
C SER A 6 20.88 1.57 -7.77
N LEU A 7 19.65 1.25 -7.33
CA LEU A 7 18.55 2.19 -7.07
C LEU A 7 18.91 3.26 -6.01
N SER A 8 20.11 3.18 -5.43
CA SER A 8 20.63 4.02 -4.36
C SER A 8 21.00 5.45 -4.75
N LYS A 9 20.93 5.83 -6.04
CA LYS A 9 21.36 7.19 -6.47
C LYS A 9 20.21 8.19 -6.65
N VAL A 10 18.96 7.76 -6.69
CA VAL A 10 17.82 8.66 -7.01
C VAL A 10 17.31 9.41 -5.79
N TYR A 11 17.44 8.87 -4.59
CA TYR A 11 16.80 9.44 -3.41
C TYR A 11 17.82 9.96 -2.40
N ASN A 12 18.19 11.24 -2.57
CA ASN A 12 18.91 12.04 -1.59
C ASN A 12 18.03 12.26 -0.34
N PHE A 13 17.92 11.24 0.53
CA PHE A 13 17.15 11.28 1.76
C PHE A 13 17.81 12.21 2.79
N LYS A 14 17.41 13.48 2.78
CA LYS A 14 17.71 14.43 3.86
C LYS A 14 16.40 14.91 4.48
N GLY A 15 16.11 14.40 5.68
CA GLY A 15 15.16 15.00 6.60
C GLY A 15 13.85 14.24 6.81
N LEU A 16 13.57 13.97 8.09
CA LEU A 16 12.25 13.67 8.67
C LEU A 16 11.76 12.21 8.66
N TYR A 17 12.65 11.25 8.90
CA TYR A 17 12.22 10.05 9.64
C TYR A 17 12.02 10.46 11.10
N ARG A 18 10.84 10.99 11.44
CA ARG A 18 10.39 10.97 12.84
C ARG A 18 10.48 9.52 13.28
N SER A 19 11.19 9.27 14.37
CA SER A 19 11.23 7.97 15.03
C SER A 19 9.85 7.65 15.60
N ARG A 20 8.87 7.36 14.72
CA ARG A 20 7.69 6.57 15.10
C ARG A 20 8.25 5.17 15.29
N VAL A 21 8.11 4.63 16.49
CA VAL A 21 8.36 3.22 16.75
C VAL A 21 7.35 2.45 15.92
N PHE A 22 7.67 2.18 14.65
CA PHE A 22 6.91 1.27 13.82
C PHE A 22 7.06 -0.10 14.48
N LYS A 23 6.02 -0.52 15.19
CA LYS A 23 5.92 -1.90 15.64
C LYS A 23 5.65 -2.67 14.35
N ASN A 24 6.69 -3.22 13.73
CA ASN A 24 6.55 -4.12 12.59
C ASN A 24 5.56 -5.21 13.00
N SER A 25 4.31 -5.05 12.60
CA SER A 25 3.27 -6.01 12.89
C SER A 25 3.34 -7.01 11.76
N THR A 26 3.78 -8.22 12.07
CA THR A 26 3.69 -9.34 11.13
C THR A 26 2.20 -9.58 10.88
N VAL A 27 1.70 -9.08 9.75
CA VAL A 27 0.33 -9.34 9.32
C VAL A 27 0.30 -10.73 8.73
N ASP A 28 -0.59 -11.58 9.26
CA ASP A 28 -0.72 -12.95 8.80
C ASP A 28 -1.05 -13.00 7.29
N THR A 29 -0.53 -14.03 6.63
CA THR A 29 -0.67 -14.20 5.18
C THR A 29 -2.13 -14.29 4.71
N ALA A 30 -3.03 -14.87 5.50
CA ALA A 30 -4.46 -14.92 5.19
C ALA A 30 -5.09 -13.51 5.29
N THR A 31 -4.64 -12.72 6.26
CA THR A 31 -5.08 -11.31 6.38
C THR A 31 -4.59 -10.50 5.19
N LEU A 32 -3.32 -10.63 4.80
CA LEU A 32 -2.79 -9.97 3.60
C LEU A 32 -3.53 -10.40 2.33
N GLN A 33 -3.85 -11.69 2.21
CA GLN A 33 -4.62 -12.22 1.09
C GLN A 33 -6.01 -11.57 1.01
N SER A 34 -6.66 -11.31 2.15
CA SER A 34 -7.98 -10.67 2.19
C SER A 34 -8.01 -9.25 1.62
N TYR A 35 -6.87 -8.55 1.62
CA TYR A 35 -6.72 -7.22 1.07
C TYR A 35 -6.42 -7.20 -0.44
N THR A 36 -6.05 -8.35 -1.02
CA THR A 36 -5.82 -8.45 -2.46
C THR A 36 -7.12 -8.29 -3.23
N GLY A 37 -7.05 -7.62 -4.38
CA GLY A 37 -8.23 -7.28 -5.17
C GLY A 37 -8.05 -5.99 -5.96
N LYS A 38 -9.14 -5.54 -6.59
CA LYS A 38 -9.19 -4.27 -7.31
C LYS A 38 -10.08 -3.29 -6.58
N TYR A 39 -9.61 -2.05 -6.49
CA TYR A 39 -10.31 -0.97 -5.82
C TYR A 39 -10.46 0.20 -6.78
N GLU A 40 -11.69 0.63 -7.04
CA GLU A 40 -11.98 1.76 -7.92
C GLU A 40 -11.89 3.07 -7.13
N ILE A 41 -10.88 3.90 -7.46
CA ILE A 41 -10.67 5.23 -6.87
C ILE A 41 -11.65 6.24 -7.48
N SER A 42 -11.85 6.15 -8.79
CA SER A 42 -12.78 6.94 -9.58
C SER A 42 -13.08 6.20 -10.89
N PRO A 43 -14.10 6.59 -11.68
CA PRO A 43 -14.43 5.91 -12.93
C PRO A 43 -13.19 5.75 -13.84
N GLY A 44 -12.85 4.49 -14.16
CA GLY A 44 -11.68 4.15 -14.99
C GLY A 44 -10.31 4.23 -14.29
N ARG A 45 -10.24 4.57 -13.00
CA ARG A 45 -9.00 4.56 -12.19
C ARG A 45 -9.07 3.46 -11.15
N ILE A 46 -8.33 2.39 -11.41
CA ILE A 46 -8.28 1.21 -10.55
C ILE A 46 -6.96 1.15 -9.82
N LEU A 47 -7.03 0.82 -8.53
CA LEU A 47 -5.92 0.43 -7.68
C LEU A 47 -5.94 -1.09 -7.53
N SER A 48 -4.95 -1.75 -8.10
CA SER A 48 -4.73 -3.18 -7.94
C SER A 48 -3.86 -3.42 -6.71
N ILE A 49 -4.38 -4.20 -5.76
CA ILE A 49 -3.61 -4.69 -4.61
C ILE A 49 -3.27 -6.15 -4.84
N THR A 50 -1.97 -6.43 -4.89
CA THR A 50 -1.43 -7.77 -5.10
C THR A 50 -0.53 -8.17 -3.95
N ARG A 51 -0.41 -9.46 -3.71
CA ARG A 51 0.48 -10.02 -2.71
C ARG A 51 1.60 -10.79 -3.40
N GLU A 52 2.83 -10.54 -2.98
CA GLU A 52 3.95 -11.43 -3.28
C GLU A 52 4.59 -11.87 -1.95
N LYS A 53 4.55 -13.18 -1.67
CA LYS A 53 5.07 -13.77 -0.42
C LYS A 53 4.45 -13.17 0.83
N ALA A 54 5.17 -12.31 1.56
CA ALA A 54 4.71 -11.67 2.80
C ALA A 54 4.52 -10.15 2.63
N GLN A 55 4.46 -9.67 1.39
CA GLN A 55 4.46 -8.25 1.07
C GLN A 55 3.30 -7.92 0.14
N LEU A 56 2.59 -6.82 0.42
CA LEU A 56 1.61 -6.26 -0.49
C LEU A 56 2.25 -5.26 -1.44
N TYR A 57 1.64 -5.14 -2.61
CA TYR A 57 2.01 -4.21 -3.66
C TYR A 57 0.75 -3.51 -4.18
N ALA A 58 0.86 -2.20 -4.31
CA ALA A 58 -0.15 -1.36 -4.93
C ALA A 58 0.27 -1.02 -6.37
N GLN A 59 -0.70 -1.00 -7.29
CA GLN A 59 -0.52 -0.50 -8.64
C GLN A 59 -1.77 0.26 -9.06
N ALA A 60 -1.66 1.58 -9.21
CA ALA A 60 -2.72 2.39 -9.80
C ALA A 60 -2.63 2.35 -11.34
N THR A 61 -3.77 2.50 -12.03
CA THR A 61 -3.82 2.62 -13.49
C THR A 61 -2.82 3.67 -14.00
N GLY A 62 -1.96 3.28 -14.95
CA GLY A 62 -0.93 4.15 -15.53
C GLY A 62 0.31 4.38 -14.65
N GLN A 63 0.41 3.73 -13.49
CA GLN A 63 1.55 3.83 -12.58
C GLN A 63 2.30 2.51 -12.45
N GLY A 64 3.55 2.62 -11.99
CA GLY A 64 4.37 1.47 -11.63
C GLY A 64 3.84 0.78 -10.36
N LYS A 65 4.20 -0.50 -10.21
CA LYS A 65 3.90 -1.28 -9.00
C LYS A 65 4.84 -0.87 -7.87
N VAL A 66 4.29 -0.61 -6.68
CA VAL A 66 5.05 -0.13 -5.51
C VAL A 66 4.74 -0.98 -4.27
N PRO A 67 5.74 -1.29 -3.42
CA PRO A 67 5.53 -2.08 -2.21
C PRO A 67 4.81 -1.28 -1.11
N LEU A 68 3.88 -1.95 -0.43
CA LEU A 68 3.11 -1.44 0.71
C LEU A 68 3.64 -1.99 2.04
N PHE A 69 4.06 -1.12 2.94
CA PHE A 69 4.60 -1.50 4.24
C PHE A 69 3.50 -1.42 5.30
N ALA A 70 3.30 -2.47 6.09
CA ALA A 70 2.30 -2.47 7.15
C ALA A 70 2.70 -1.52 8.28
N GLU A 71 1.82 -0.58 8.60
CA GLU A 71 1.87 0.20 9.85
C GLU A 71 1.04 -0.49 10.94
N GLU A 72 -0.14 -1.00 10.56
CA GLU A 72 -1.06 -1.75 11.42
C GLU A 72 -1.66 -2.95 10.66
N GLN A 73 -2.57 -3.70 11.29
CA GLN A 73 -3.19 -4.87 10.65
C GLN A 73 -3.92 -4.52 9.34
N ASN A 74 -4.51 -3.34 9.25
CA ASN A 74 -5.25 -2.84 8.10
C ASN A 74 -4.73 -1.51 7.53
N LYS A 75 -3.64 -0.95 8.08
CA LYS A 75 -3.02 0.29 7.59
C LYS A 75 -1.63 0.05 7.02
N PHE A 76 -1.39 0.64 5.87
CA PHE A 76 -0.18 0.47 5.08
C PHE A 76 0.31 1.81 4.56
N TYR A 77 1.59 1.91 4.24
CA TYR A 77 2.18 3.12 3.69
C TYR A 77 3.18 2.83 2.57
N LEU A 78 3.46 3.84 1.76
CA LEU A 78 4.47 3.79 0.71
C LEU A 78 5.76 4.47 1.19
N LYS A 79 6.92 3.95 0.77
CA LYS A 79 8.21 4.62 1.00
C LYS A 79 8.60 5.62 -0.09
N VAL A 80 7.93 5.55 -1.24
CA VAL A 80 8.24 6.36 -2.43
C VAL A 80 7.45 7.67 -2.49
N ALA A 81 6.39 7.79 -1.69
CA ALA A 81 5.50 8.95 -1.62
C ALA A 81 4.83 9.00 -0.25
N PRO A 82 4.41 10.18 0.24
CA PRO A 82 3.64 10.33 1.49
C PRO A 82 2.19 9.88 1.28
N VAL A 83 2.01 8.58 1.05
CA VAL A 83 0.71 7.95 0.79
C VAL A 83 0.48 6.84 1.81
N GLU A 84 -0.68 6.87 2.47
CA GLU A 84 -1.14 5.84 3.40
C GLU A 84 -2.43 5.20 2.86
N LEU A 85 -2.61 3.90 3.13
CA LEU A 85 -3.73 3.10 2.69
C LEU A 85 -4.33 2.41 3.91
N GLU A 86 -5.64 2.48 4.06
CA GLU A 86 -6.40 1.82 5.12
C GLU A 86 -7.47 0.94 4.51
N PHE A 87 -7.43 -0.36 4.82
CA PHE A 87 -8.45 -1.31 4.40
C PHE A 87 -9.60 -1.30 5.41
N VAL A 88 -10.80 -0.99 4.91
CA VAL A 88 -12.01 -0.87 5.73
C VAL A 88 -12.90 -2.08 5.50
N LYS A 89 -13.31 -2.69 6.62
CA LYS A 89 -14.21 -3.85 6.67
C LYS A 89 -15.64 -3.39 6.96
N ASN A 90 -16.63 -4.15 6.50
CA ASN A 90 -18.02 -4.06 6.98
C ASN A 90 -18.21 -4.84 8.30
N ASP A 91 -19.41 -4.79 8.88
CA ASP A 91 -19.78 -5.58 10.07
C ASP A 91 -19.63 -7.11 9.91
N LYS A 92 -19.58 -7.60 8.67
CA LYS A 92 -19.35 -9.02 8.36
C LYS A 92 -17.86 -9.37 8.25
N GLY A 93 -16.96 -8.39 8.44
CA GLY A 93 -15.52 -8.56 8.33
C GLY A 93 -14.98 -8.55 6.88
N GLU A 94 -15.82 -8.23 5.89
CA GLU A 94 -15.45 -8.20 4.48
C GLU A 94 -14.84 -6.85 4.10
N ILE A 95 -13.76 -6.85 3.33
CA ILE A 95 -13.13 -5.62 2.84
C ILE A 95 -14.01 -4.98 1.78
N ILE A 96 -14.51 -3.77 2.06
CA ILE A 96 -15.44 -3.04 1.19
C ILE A 96 -14.79 -1.86 0.47
N LEU A 97 -13.73 -1.29 1.04
CA LEU A 97 -12.99 -0.19 0.43
C LEU A 97 -11.55 -0.11 0.94
N CYS A 98 -10.72 0.56 0.16
CA CYS A 98 -9.39 1.01 0.53
C CYS A 98 -9.39 2.54 0.57
N ARG A 99 -9.18 3.11 1.74
CA ARG A 99 -9.07 4.55 1.95
C ARG A 99 -7.63 4.98 1.76
N ILE A 100 -7.41 6.02 0.95
CA ILE A 100 -6.09 6.52 0.56
C ILE A 100 -5.91 7.93 1.13
N TYR A 101 -4.81 8.14 1.86
CA TYR A 101 -4.40 9.43 2.41
C TYR A 101 -3.15 9.90 1.67
N GLN A 102 -3.21 11.02 0.93
CA GLN A 102 -2.01 11.57 0.25
C GLN A 102 -1.95 13.10 0.26
N ASN A 103 -3.07 13.76 -0.02
CA ASN A 103 -3.23 15.22 -0.05
C ASN A 103 -4.69 15.58 0.24
N GLY A 104 -5.33 14.76 1.08
CA GLY A 104 -6.77 14.55 1.16
C GLY A 104 -7.08 13.06 1.29
N ILE A 105 -8.36 12.75 1.46
CA ILE A 105 -8.86 11.39 1.65
C ILE A 105 -9.59 10.97 0.36
N LEU A 106 -9.23 9.83 -0.19
CA LEU A 106 -9.92 9.20 -1.32
C LEU A 106 -10.40 7.82 -0.89
N ASP A 107 -11.66 7.50 -1.18
CA ASP A 107 -12.21 6.17 -0.92
C ASP A 107 -12.23 5.36 -2.23
N ALA A 108 -11.46 4.27 -2.26
CA ALA A 108 -11.43 3.35 -3.38
C ALA A 108 -12.31 2.12 -3.07
N LYS A 109 -13.47 2.00 -3.72
CA LYS A 109 -14.41 0.90 -3.44
C LYS A 109 -13.88 -0.41 -4.01
N ARG A 110 -13.99 -1.50 -3.26
CA ARG A 110 -13.62 -2.81 -3.77
C ARG A 110 -14.57 -3.22 -4.90
N VAL A 111 -14.01 -3.65 -6.03
CA VAL A 111 -14.75 -4.10 -7.22
C VAL A 111 -14.39 -5.53 -7.64
N GLU A 112 -13.34 -6.12 -7.06
CA GLU A 112 -12.88 -7.51 -7.26
C GLU A 112 -12.18 -8.01 -5.99
#